data_AF-A0A318H9L6-F1
#
_entry.id   AF-A0A318H9L6-F1
#
_cell.length_a   1.000
_cell.length_b   1.000
_cell.length_c   1.000
_cell.angle_alpha   90.00
_cell.angle_beta   90.00
_cell.angle_gamma   90.00
#
_symmetry.space_group_name_H-M   'P 1'
#
loop_
_entity.id
_entity.type
_entity.pdbx_description
1 polymer ?
#
loop_
_entity_poly.entity_id
_entity_poly.type
_entity_poly.pdbx_seq_one_letter_code
_entity_poly.pdbx_strand_id
1 'polypeptide(L)'
;MFQTSAVVEITDENCVGCRRCVNVCPSGALEMDGRLAVLEEPKCVGCFKCVEACGPYEAISIKADPNPRLLTTPEDTYDRPAVDDLCAQARLAPDSVICVCTNTTAAEVAAAIVQGVHEPEDLALATGARSKCGMWCMSPIMRLLDAHGVRIERSPKDQRIYPDGSGTEVGIWTVTDEVAQRYPEYRLKENLEAVENGAILSSPPFPEILRSPR
;
A
#
# COMPACT_ATOMS: atom_id res chain seq x y z
N MET A 1 -7.12 -0.86 -12.63
CA MET A 1 -6.62 -1.88 -13.57
C MET A 1 -5.28 -1.44 -14.18
N PHE A 2 -4.18 -2.15 -13.87
CA PHE A 2 -2.81 -1.83 -14.30
C PHE A 2 -2.20 -3.01 -15.07
N GLN A 3 -1.47 -2.72 -16.16
CA GLN A 3 -0.87 -3.75 -17.01
C GLN A 3 0.66 -3.63 -17.03
N THR A 4 1.35 -4.77 -16.91
CA THR A 4 2.82 -4.86 -16.99
C THR A 4 3.28 -4.84 -18.44
N SER A 5 3.34 -3.68 -19.09
CA SER A 5 3.79 -3.61 -20.50
C SER A 5 5.30 -3.73 -20.67
N ALA A 6 6.07 -3.57 -19.59
CA ALA A 6 7.52 -3.65 -19.59
C ALA A 6 8.05 -4.23 -18.27
N VAL A 7 9.16 -4.96 -18.38
CA VAL A 7 9.91 -5.55 -17.26
C VAL A 7 11.34 -5.02 -17.27
N VAL A 8 12.13 -5.44 -16.28
CA VAL A 8 13.55 -5.08 -16.22
C VAL A 8 14.44 -6.23 -16.68
N GLU A 9 15.68 -5.91 -16.98
CA GLU A 9 16.75 -6.87 -17.24
C GLU A 9 17.99 -6.42 -16.46
N ILE A 10 18.77 -7.37 -15.93
CA ILE A 10 20.00 -7.09 -15.18
C ILE A 10 21.19 -7.39 -16.08
N THR A 11 22.15 -6.48 -16.14
CA THR A 11 23.44 -6.68 -16.79
C THR A 11 24.52 -6.99 -15.75
N ASP A 12 25.18 -8.13 -15.91
CA ASP A 12 26.13 -8.65 -14.92
C ASP A 12 27.36 -7.76 -14.73
N GLU A 13 27.79 -7.09 -15.80
CA GLU A 13 29.03 -6.30 -15.89
C GLU A 13 29.07 -5.14 -14.89
N ASN A 14 27.93 -4.50 -14.68
CA ASN A 14 27.81 -3.30 -13.84
C ASN A 14 27.27 -3.62 -12.44
N CYS A 15 26.79 -4.84 -12.20
CA CYS A 15 26.18 -5.20 -10.93
C CYS A 15 27.23 -5.37 -9.82
N VAL A 16 27.22 -4.45 -8.86
CA VAL A 16 28.14 -4.48 -7.71
C VAL A 16 27.59 -5.24 -6.49
N GLY A 17 26.38 -5.82 -6.58
CA GLY A 17 25.78 -6.61 -5.50
C GLY A 17 25.32 -5.82 -4.27
N CYS A 18 25.02 -4.52 -4.42
CA CYS A 18 24.64 -3.65 -3.28
C CYS A 18 23.23 -3.88 -2.71
N ARG A 19 22.41 -4.73 -3.34
CA ARG A 19 21.06 -5.13 -2.91
C ARG A 19 19.98 -4.03 -2.83
N ARG A 20 20.28 -2.81 -3.30
CA ARG A 20 19.30 -1.70 -3.29
C ARG A 20 18.05 -2.03 -4.09
N CYS A 21 18.22 -2.63 -5.27
CA CYS A 21 17.13 -3.02 -6.16
C CYS A 21 16.17 -4.05 -5.51
N VAL A 22 16.72 -5.01 -4.76
CA VAL A 22 15.96 -5.99 -3.98
C VAL A 22 15.12 -5.29 -2.92
N ASN A 23 15.73 -4.40 -2.12
CA ASN A 23 15.05 -3.72 -1.02
C ASN A 23 13.89 -2.80 -1.47
N VAL A 24 13.97 -2.21 -2.66
CA VAL A 24 12.92 -1.30 -3.16
C VAL A 24 11.80 -2.03 -3.91
N CYS A 25 11.98 -3.30 -4.27
CA CYS A 25 11.02 -4.04 -5.09
C CYS A 25 9.71 -4.31 -4.32
N PRO A 26 8.55 -3.78 -4.75
CA PRO A 26 7.28 -3.92 -4.02
C PRO A 26 6.65 -5.29 -4.16
N SER A 27 7.05 -6.09 -5.15
CA SER A 27 6.50 -7.42 -5.41
C SER A 27 7.49 -8.54 -5.11
N GLY A 28 8.65 -8.22 -4.52
CA GLY A 28 9.69 -9.21 -4.24
C GLY A 28 10.25 -9.89 -5.50
N ALA A 29 10.19 -9.25 -6.67
CA ALA A 29 10.62 -9.85 -7.94
C ALA A 29 12.13 -9.98 -8.11
N LEU A 30 12.93 -9.36 -7.25
CA LEU A 30 14.39 -9.35 -7.35
C LEU A 30 14.98 -10.03 -6.12
N GLU A 31 15.85 -11.00 -6.36
CA GLU A 31 16.63 -11.67 -5.32
C GLU A 31 18.14 -11.60 -5.64
N MET A 32 18.97 -12.00 -4.70
CA MET A 32 20.42 -12.09 -4.92
C MET A 32 20.82 -13.54 -5.16
N ASP A 33 21.38 -13.84 -6.33
CA ASP A 33 22.10 -15.08 -6.60
C ASP A 33 23.60 -14.83 -6.53
N GLY A 34 24.22 -15.25 -5.43
CA GLY A 34 25.60 -14.91 -5.09
C GLY A 34 25.81 -13.40 -5.00
N ARG A 35 26.51 -12.82 -5.99
CA ARG A 35 26.79 -11.38 -6.08
C ARG A 35 25.84 -10.61 -7.00
N LEU A 36 25.08 -11.31 -7.85
CA LEU A 36 24.25 -10.71 -8.89
C LEU A 36 22.79 -10.65 -8.43
N ALA A 37 22.10 -9.60 -8.87
CA ALA A 37 20.66 -9.53 -8.72
C ALA A 37 20.01 -10.32 -9.86
N VAL A 38 19.05 -11.17 -9.53
CA VAL A 38 18.30 -11.98 -10.51
C VAL A 38 16.82 -11.61 -10.46
N LEU A 39 16.16 -11.63 -11.61
CA LEU A 39 14.75 -11.29 -11.76
C LEU A 39 13.89 -12.56 -11.86
N GLU A 40 12.89 -12.65 -10.99
CA GLU A 40 11.72 -13.51 -11.20
C GLU A 40 10.71 -12.75 -12.06
N GLU A 41 10.78 -12.92 -13.39
CA GLU A 41 9.92 -12.20 -14.34
C GLU A 41 8.41 -12.27 -13.99
N PRO A 42 7.84 -13.41 -13.55
CA PRO A 42 6.42 -13.49 -13.17
C PRO A 42 6.03 -12.61 -11.97
N LYS A 43 6.99 -12.17 -11.14
CA LYS A 43 6.73 -11.25 -10.04
C LYS A 43 6.98 -9.79 -10.44
N CYS A 44 7.57 -9.52 -11.60
CA CYS A 44 7.86 -8.15 -12.00
C CYS A 44 6.56 -7.40 -12.31
N VAL A 45 6.31 -6.31 -11.58
CA VAL A 45 5.14 -5.44 -11.79
C VAL A 45 5.46 -4.22 -12.64
N GLY A 46 6.65 -4.15 -13.27
CA GLY A 46 7.00 -3.03 -14.14
C GLY A 46 6.99 -1.64 -13.46
N CYS A 47 7.29 -1.57 -12.16
CA CYS A 47 7.26 -0.31 -11.40
C CYS A 47 8.52 0.55 -11.56
N PHE A 48 9.61 -0.04 -12.08
CA PHE A 48 10.92 0.57 -12.34
C PHE A 48 11.64 1.25 -11.16
N LYS A 49 11.18 1.07 -9.93
CA LYS A 49 11.88 1.53 -8.71
C LYS A 49 13.31 1.00 -8.60
N CYS A 50 13.55 -0.23 -9.06
CA CYS A 50 14.87 -0.84 -9.09
C CYS A 50 15.83 -0.14 -10.06
N VAL A 51 15.33 0.38 -11.18
CA VAL A 51 16.13 1.14 -12.15
C VAL A 51 16.64 2.42 -11.51
N GLU A 52 15.75 3.18 -10.86
CA GLU A 52 16.10 4.39 -10.12
C GLU A 52 17.11 4.11 -9.00
N ALA A 53 16.87 3.05 -8.20
CA ALA A 53 17.77 2.67 -7.11
C ALA A 53 19.16 2.18 -7.60
N CYS A 54 19.23 1.66 -8.82
CA CYS A 54 20.47 1.20 -9.47
C CYS A 54 21.20 2.31 -10.24
N GLY A 55 20.63 3.52 -10.34
CA GLY A 55 21.15 4.64 -11.14
C GLY A 55 22.68 4.86 -11.10
N PRO A 56 23.37 4.79 -9.94
CA PRO A 56 24.83 4.96 -9.89
C PRO A 56 25.66 3.90 -10.63
N TYR A 57 25.07 2.74 -10.94
CA TYR A 57 25.75 1.62 -11.57
C TYR A 57 25.16 1.30 -12.95
N GLU A 58 23.92 1.69 -13.24
CA GLU A 58 23.25 1.43 -14.53
C GLU A 58 23.26 -0.07 -14.90
N ALA A 59 23.13 -0.96 -13.91
CA ALA A 59 23.13 -2.41 -14.11
C ALA A 59 21.73 -2.98 -14.41
N ILE A 60 20.70 -2.13 -14.50
CA ILE A 60 19.32 -2.54 -14.74
C ILE A 60 18.74 -1.69 -15.87
N SER A 61 18.24 -2.35 -16.92
CA SER A 61 17.58 -1.73 -18.07
C SER A 61 16.10 -2.12 -18.14
N ILE A 62 15.33 -1.45 -19.01
CA ILE A 62 13.91 -1.72 -19.24
C ILE A 62 13.77 -2.39 -20.61
N LYS A 63 13.02 -3.50 -20.66
CA LYS A 63 12.64 -4.19 -21.90
C LYS A 63 11.12 -4.40 -21.95
N ALA A 64 10.59 -4.68 -23.14
CA ALA A 64 9.19 -5.05 -23.28
C ALA A 64 8.87 -6.31 -22.48
N ASP A 65 7.69 -6.36 -21.85
CA ASP A 65 7.24 -7.55 -21.13
C ASP A 65 6.87 -8.63 -22.17
N PRO A 66 7.54 -9.80 -22.18
CA PRO A 66 7.16 -10.89 -23.07
C PRO A 66 5.77 -11.47 -22.75
N ASN A 67 5.28 -11.28 -21.52
CA ASN A 67 4.00 -11.78 -21.04
C ASN A 67 3.25 -10.69 -20.25
N PRO A 68 2.71 -9.65 -20.91
CA PRO A 68 1.99 -8.58 -20.23
C PRO A 68 0.80 -9.11 -19.45
N ARG A 69 0.69 -8.71 -18.18
CA ARG A 69 -0.38 -9.15 -17.29
C ARG A 69 -1.17 -7.99 -16.75
N LEU A 70 -2.43 -8.26 -16.51
CA LEU A 70 -3.33 -7.36 -15.83
C LEU A 70 -3.30 -7.66 -14.34
N LEU A 71 -2.78 -6.73 -13.55
CA LEU A 71 -2.78 -6.86 -12.09
C LEU A 71 -4.11 -6.31 -11.58
N THR A 72 -5.03 -7.23 -11.30
CA THR A 72 -6.35 -6.93 -10.76
C THR A 72 -6.99 -8.18 -10.17
N THR A 73 -7.77 -8.02 -9.11
CA THR A 73 -8.65 -9.07 -8.61
C THR A 73 -10.03 -8.85 -9.25
N PRO A 74 -10.53 -9.77 -10.10
CA PRO A 74 -11.75 -9.53 -10.86
C PRO A 74 -12.99 -9.42 -9.96
N GLU A 75 -13.81 -8.40 -10.18
CA GLU A 75 -14.97 -8.07 -9.34
C GLU A 75 -16.03 -9.18 -9.27
N ASP A 76 -16.15 -9.98 -10.32
CA ASP A 76 -17.04 -11.15 -10.40
C ASP A 76 -16.58 -12.33 -9.51
N THR A 77 -15.35 -12.28 -9.00
CA THR A 77 -14.80 -13.31 -8.08
C THR A 77 -15.00 -12.97 -6.60
N TYR A 78 -15.61 -11.83 -6.29
CA TYR A 78 -15.71 -11.36 -4.90
C TYR A 78 -16.77 -12.15 -4.12
N ASP A 79 -16.39 -12.68 -2.96
CA ASP A 79 -17.35 -13.03 -1.92
C ASP A 79 -17.84 -11.75 -1.24
N ARG A 80 -18.92 -11.16 -1.77
CA ARG A 80 -19.40 -9.84 -1.36
C ARG A 80 -19.68 -9.71 0.14
N PRO A 81 -20.42 -10.65 0.78
CA PRO A 81 -20.57 -10.63 2.23
C PRO A 81 -19.24 -10.52 2.99
N ALA A 82 -18.27 -11.39 2.67
CA ALA A 82 -16.98 -11.40 3.36
C ALA A 82 -16.15 -10.14 3.07
N VAL A 83 -16.20 -9.64 1.83
CA VAL A 83 -15.51 -8.41 1.41
C VAL A 83 -16.08 -7.18 2.12
N ASP A 84 -17.40 -7.06 2.17
CA ASP A 84 -18.08 -5.91 2.79
C ASP A 84 -17.86 -5.92 4.31
N ASP A 85 -17.93 -7.10 4.95
CA ASP A 85 -17.62 -7.27 6.37
C ASP A 85 -16.17 -6.87 6.69
N LEU A 86 -15.21 -7.32 5.87
CA LEU A 86 -13.79 -6.98 6.07
C LEU A 86 -13.54 -5.47 5.87
N CYS A 87 -14.13 -4.87 4.83
CA CYS A 87 -14.06 -3.43 4.60
C CYS A 87 -14.63 -2.64 5.80
N ALA A 88 -15.78 -3.08 6.33
CA ALA A 88 -16.42 -2.46 7.48
C ALA A 88 -15.56 -2.56 8.75
N GLN A 89 -15.00 -3.74 9.04
CA GLN A 89 -14.06 -3.95 10.16
C GLN A 89 -12.81 -3.05 10.03
N ALA A 90 -12.29 -2.92 8.81
CA ALA A 90 -11.17 -2.03 8.51
C ALA A 90 -11.57 -0.53 8.49
N ARG A 91 -12.85 -0.17 8.67
CA ARG A 91 -13.39 1.19 8.57
C ARG A 91 -13.09 1.85 7.22
N LEU A 92 -13.38 1.13 6.13
CA LEU A 92 -13.24 1.59 4.75
C LEU A 92 -14.55 1.30 3.99
N ALA A 93 -15.02 2.25 3.19
CA ALA A 93 -16.11 1.94 2.26
C ALA A 93 -15.55 1.08 1.11
N PRO A 94 -16.26 0.03 0.64
CA PRO A 94 -15.75 -0.88 -0.39
C PRO A 94 -15.31 -0.18 -1.70
N ASP A 95 -15.95 0.92 -2.06
CA ASP A 95 -15.67 1.74 -3.24
C ASP A 95 -14.52 2.74 -3.06
N SER A 96 -14.02 2.91 -1.83
CA SER A 96 -12.91 3.83 -1.53
C SER A 96 -11.66 3.43 -2.30
N VAL A 97 -11.08 4.38 -3.02
CA VAL A 97 -9.83 4.16 -3.77
C VAL A 97 -8.66 4.12 -2.80
N ILE A 98 -8.07 2.93 -2.64
CA ILE A 98 -6.87 2.71 -1.82
C ILE A 98 -5.60 3.08 -2.59
N CYS A 99 -5.52 2.69 -3.86
CA CYS A 99 -4.38 3.02 -4.71
C CYS A 99 -4.81 3.87 -5.90
N VAL A 100 -4.67 5.19 -5.75
CA VAL A 100 -5.03 6.16 -6.80
C VAL A 100 -4.28 5.90 -8.11
N CYS A 101 -3.02 5.44 -8.03
CA CYS A 101 -2.19 5.26 -9.21
C CYS A 101 -2.63 4.09 -10.12
N THR A 102 -3.31 3.09 -9.55
CA THR A 102 -3.81 1.90 -10.25
C THR A 102 -5.34 1.79 -10.23
N ASN A 103 -6.01 2.75 -9.59
CA ASN A 103 -7.44 2.77 -9.32
C ASN A 103 -7.92 1.50 -8.59
N THR A 104 -7.12 0.99 -7.66
CA THR A 104 -7.45 -0.18 -6.84
C THR A 104 -8.32 0.26 -5.67
N THR A 105 -9.47 -0.39 -5.47
CA THR A 105 -10.43 -0.07 -4.40
C THR A 105 -10.19 -0.88 -3.14
N ALA A 106 -10.87 -0.51 -2.04
CA ALA A 106 -10.88 -1.29 -0.81
C ALA A 106 -11.46 -2.69 -1.03
N ALA A 107 -12.56 -2.81 -1.78
CA ALA A 107 -13.16 -4.08 -2.13
C ALA A 107 -12.19 -5.01 -2.87
N GLU A 108 -11.38 -4.48 -3.80
CA GLU A 108 -10.42 -5.28 -4.56
C GLU A 108 -9.31 -5.86 -3.67
N VAL A 109 -8.75 -5.04 -2.77
CA VAL A 109 -7.76 -5.49 -1.79
C VAL A 109 -8.38 -6.49 -0.80
N ALA A 110 -9.57 -6.19 -0.29
CA ALA A 110 -10.29 -7.07 0.63
C ALA A 110 -10.60 -8.43 -0.01
N ALA A 111 -11.01 -8.45 -1.28
CA ALA A 111 -11.27 -9.68 -2.02
C ALA A 111 -10.01 -10.54 -2.15
N ALA A 112 -8.87 -9.94 -2.48
CA ALA A 112 -7.60 -10.67 -2.53
C ALA A 112 -7.23 -11.27 -1.15
N ILE A 113 -7.43 -10.52 -0.06
CA ILE A 113 -7.18 -11.00 1.31
C ILE A 113 -8.11 -12.17 1.67
N VAL A 114 -9.40 -12.05 1.38
CA VAL A 114 -10.40 -13.13 1.58
C VAL A 114 -10.03 -14.39 0.78
N GLN A 115 -9.43 -14.22 -0.40
CA GLN A 115 -8.93 -15.31 -1.24
C GLN A 115 -7.59 -15.90 -0.76
N GLY A 116 -7.04 -15.42 0.37
CA GLY A 116 -5.84 -15.97 1.01
C GLY A 116 -4.54 -15.23 0.68
N VAL A 117 -4.62 -14.04 0.06
CA VAL A 117 -3.43 -13.22 -0.26
C VAL A 117 -3.10 -12.31 0.92
N HIS A 118 -2.14 -12.72 1.75
CA HIS A 118 -1.87 -12.07 3.04
C HIS A 118 -0.54 -11.31 3.11
N GLU A 119 0.36 -11.54 2.16
CA GLU A 119 1.63 -10.81 2.08
C GLU A 119 1.48 -9.54 1.23
N PRO A 120 2.06 -8.40 1.65
CA PRO A 120 2.00 -7.16 0.88
C PRO A 120 2.53 -7.31 -0.56
N GLU A 121 3.58 -8.11 -0.76
CA GLU A 121 4.20 -8.38 -2.07
C GLU A 121 3.22 -9.11 -2.99
N ASP A 122 2.52 -10.11 -2.46
CA ASP A 122 1.53 -10.87 -3.21
C ASP A 122 0.27 -10.03 -3.48
N LEU A 123 -0.11 -9.15 -2.55
CA LEU A 123 -1.18 -8.17 -2.80
C LEU A 123 -0.85 -7.21 -3.94
N ALA A 124 0.43 -6.84 -4.11
CA ALA A 124 0.85 -6.03 -5.25
C ALA A 124 0.66 -6.77 -6.58
N LEU A 125 0.92 -8.09 -6.59
CA LEU A 125 0.70 -8.95 -7.76
C LEU A 125 -0.79 -9.15 -8.04
N ALA A 126 -1.60 -9.37 -6.99
CA ALA A 126 -3.02 -9.65 -7.12
C ALA A 126 -3.85 -8.42 -7.53
N THR A 127 -3.47 -7.21 -7.09
CA THR A 127 -4.33 -6.01 -7.20
C THR A 127 -3.69 -4.86 -7.97
N GLY A 128 -2.38 -4.94 -8.23
CA GLY A 128 -1.59 -3.84 -8.78
C GLY A 128 -1.29 -2.72 -7.78
N ALA A 129 -1.82 -2.77 -6.55
CA ALA A 129 -1.44 -1.82 -5.52
C ALA A 129 0.09 -1.84 -5.29
N ARG A 130 0.68 -0.71 -4.89
CA ARG A 130 2.13 -0.50 -4.73
C ARG A 130 2.97 -0.51 -6.02
N SER A 131 2.41 -0.88 -7.18
CA SER A 131 3.16 -0.98 -8.45
C SER A 131 3.54 0.36 -9.10
N LYS A 132 3.22 1.50 -8.47
CA LYS A 132 3.62 2.86 -8.91
C LYS A 132 4.28 3.65 -7.77
N CYS A 133 3.60 4.66 -7.19
CA CYS A 133 4.22 5.52 -6.18
C CYS A 133 4.64 4.74 -4.91
N GLY A 134 3.84 3.76 -4.49
CA GLY A 134 4.12 2.91 -3.33
C GLY A 134 4.00 3.60 -1.96
N MET A 135 3.44 4.81 -1.90
CA MET A 135 3.45 5.64 -0.69
C MET A 135 2.12 5.63 0.09
N TRP A 136 0.98 5.77 -0.59
CA TRP A 136 -0.31 6.02 0.08
C TRP A 136 -1.14 4.76 0.35
N CYS A 137 -1.01 3.76 -0.50
CA CYS A 137 -1.85 2.56 -0.45
C CYS A 137 -1.52 1.62 0.71
N MET A 138 -0.34 1.73 1.33
CA MET A 138 0.09 0.78 2.37
C MET A 138 -0.71 0.89 3.66
N SER A 139 -1.00 2.10 4.16
CA SER A 139 -1.77 2.26 5.40
C SER A 139 -3.16 1.60 5.33
N PRO A 140 -4.01 1.86 4.31
CA PRO A 140 -5.30 1.18 4.22
C PRO A 140 -5.19 -0.33 3.90
N ILE A 141 -4.15 -0.78 3.17
CA ILE A 141 -3.89 -2.22 2.97
C ILE A 141 -3.60 -2.90 4.31
N MET A 142 -2.73 -2.32 5.15
CA MET A 142 -2.41 -2.88 6.46
C MET A 142 -3.62 -2.88 7.40
N ARG A 143 -4.50 -1.88 7.31
CA ARG A 143 -5.77 -1.88 8.06
C ARG A 143 -6.69 -3.03 7.66
N LEU A 144 -6.75 -3.37 6.37
CA LEU A 144 -7.50 -4.54 5.89
C LEU A 144 -6.86 -5.85 6.34
N LEU A 145 -5.53 -5.96 6.28
CA LEU A 145 -4.80 -7.13 6.78
C LEU A 145 -5.01 -7.32 8.28
N ASP A 146 -4.85 -6.26 9.08
CA ASP A 146 -5.03 -6.28 10.54
C ASP A 146 -6.48 -6.63 10.92
N ALA A 147 -7.47 -6.08 10.20
CA ALA A 147 -8.88 -6.47 10.36
C ALA A 147 -9.13 -7.95 10.03
N HIS A 148 -8.39 -8.53 9.10
CA HIS A 148 -8.41 -9.97 8.80
C HIS A 148 -7.59 -10.81 9.80
N GLY A 149 -6.98 -10.19 10.81
CA GLY A 149 -6.13 -10.86 11.80
C GLY A 149 -4.68 -11.10 11.34
N VAL A 150 -4.25 -10.48 10.24
CA VAL A 150 -2.90 -10.56 9.70
C VAL A 150 -2.13 -9.30 10.09
N ARG A 151 -1.28 -9.39 11.10
CA ARG A 151 -0.39 -8.30 11.50
C ARG A 151 0.96 -8.45 10.82
N ILE A 152 1.36 -7.44 10.06
CA ILE A 152 2.64 -7.46 9.35
C ILE A 152 3.74 -6.93 10.26
N GLU A 153 4.73 -7.78 10.56
CA GLU A 153 5.93 -7.33 11.25
C GLU A 153 6.82 -6.53 10.30
N ARG A 154 7.16 -5.31 10.69
CA ARG A 154 8.08 -4.48 9.91
C ARG A 154 9.48 -5.09 9.92
N SER A 155 9.90 -5.63 8.78
CA SER A 155 11.31 -5.92 8.55
C SER A 155 12.13 -4.61 8.54
N PRO A 156 13.34 -4.56 9.15
CA PRO A 156 14.23 -3.40 9.05
C PRO A 156 14.56 -2.99 7.61
N LYS A 157 14.39 -3.92 6.65
CA LYS A 157 14.61 -3.70 5.21
C LYS A 157 13.40 -3.07 4.52
N ASP A 158 12.20 -3.21 5.08
CA ASP A 158 10.98 -2.66 4.51
C ASP A 158 10.60 -1.35 5.20
N GLN A 159 11.00 -0.25 4.57
CA GLN A 159 10.65 1.10 5.03
C GLN A 159 9.24 1.53 4.59
N ARG A 160 8.49 0.67 3.88
CA ARG A 160 7.15 0.95 3.35
C ARG A 160 6.06 0.50 4.32
N ILE A 161 6.41 -0.32 5.31
CA ILE A 161 5.54 -0.78 6.40
C ILE A 161 5.73 0.18 7.57
N TYR A 162 4.62 0.70 8.11
CA TYR A 162 4.66 1.60 9.26
C TYR A 162 5.05 0.81 10.52
N PRO A 163 5.72 1.44 11.51
CA PRO A 163 6.25 0.72 12.68
C PRO A 163 5.20 -0.03 13.50
N ASP A 164 3.94 0.41 13.46
CA ASP A 164 2.81 -0.21 14.18
C ASP A 164 2.36 -1.53 13.54
N GLY A 165 2.69 -1.78 12.28
CA GLY A 165 2.34 -3.00 11.52
C GLY A 165 0.87 -3.11 11.13
N SER A 166 -0.02 -2.32 11.75
CA SER A 166 -1.46 -2.27 11.48
C SER A 166 -1.84 -1.11 10.55
N GLY A 167 -0.97 -0.10 10.37
CA GLY A 167 -1.28 1.09 9.57
C GLY A 167 -2.41 1.93 10.15
N THR A 168 -2.76 1.69 11.42
CA THR A 168 -3.91 2.26 12.10
C THR A 168 -3.56 3.59 12.77
N GLU A 169 -2.30 3.88 13.06
CA GLU A 169 -1.86 5.13 13.73
C GLU A 169 -2.17 6.43 12.96
N VAL A 170 -2.65 6.34 11.73
CA VAL A 170 -2.89 7.51 10.85
C VAL A 170 -4.37 7.90 10.74
N GLY A 171 -5.26 7.23 11.47
CA GLY A 171 -6.71 7.43 11.40
C GLY A 171 -7.30 8.14 12.62
N ILE A 172 -8.44 8.82 12.43
CA ILE A 172 -9.25 9.34 13.54
C ILE A 172 -9.65 8.25 14.55
N TRP A 173 -9.68 6.99 14.08
CA TRP A 173 -10.03 5.79 14.84
C TRP A 173 -9.05 5.41 15.96
N THR A 174 -7.80 5.87 15.88
CA THR A 174 -6.73 5.51 16.84
C THR A 174 -6.27 6.68 17.69
N VAL A 175 -6.82 7.87 17.45
CA VAL A 175 -6.57 9.03 18.30
C VAL A 175 -7.17 8.76 19.67
N THR A 176 -6.34 8.83 20.72
CA THR A 176 -6.80 8.63 22.09
C THR A 176 -7.65 9.81 22.57
N ASP A 177 -8.54 9.56 23.52
CA ASP A 177 -9.31 10.61 24.19
C ASP A 177 -8.40 11.69 24.79
N GLU A 178 -7.24 11.31 25.32
CA GLU A 178 -6.24 12.25 25.84
C GLU A 178 -5.76 13.23 24.76
N VAL A 179 -5.40 12.72 23.57
CA VAL A 179 -4.95 13.56 22.45
C VAL A 179 -6.11 14.42 21.95
N ALA A 180 -7.31 13.86 21.82
CA ALA A 180 -8.49 14.60 21.38
C ALA A 180 -8.87 15.74 22.34
N GLN A 181 -8.74 15.52 23.66
CA GLN A 181 -8.98 16.54 24.69
C GLN A 181 -7.88 17.60 24.74
N ARG A 182 -6.62 17.22 24.45
CA ARG A 182 -5.48 18.14 24.43
C ARG A 182 -5.55 19.14 23.28
N TYR A 183 -6.14 18.75 22.15
CA TYR A 183 -6.25 19.58 20.95
C TYR A 183 -7.71 19.72 20.46
N PRO A 184 -8.58 20.39 21.26
CA PRO A 184 -10.00 20.53 20.94
C PRO A 184 -10.27 21.29 19.64
N GLU A 185 -9.33 22.12 19.17
CA GLU A 185 -9.43 22.88 17.91
C GLU A 185 -9.58 21.99 16.67
N TYR A 186 -9.11 20.73 16.73
CA TYR A 186 -9.26 19.78 15.63
C TYR A 186 -10.59 19.02 15.65
N ARG A 187 -11.41 19.22 16.70
CA ARG A 187 -12.75 18.64 16.84
C ARG A 187 -12.78 17.12 16.64
N LEU A 188 -11.71 16.42 17.05
CA LEU A 188 -11.52 14.99 16.74
C LEU A 188 -12.64 14.11 17.32
N LYS A 189 -13.12 14.42 18.54
CA LYS A 189 -14.22 13.68 19.17
C LYS A 189 -15.55 13.86 18.42
N GLU A 190 -15.90 15.11 18.11
CA GLU A 190 -17.13 15.44 17.36
C GLU A 190 -17.08 14.80 15.96
N ASN A 191 -15.91 14.83 15.32
CA ASN A 191 -15.70 14.23 14.01
C ASN A 191 -15.88 12.70 14.08
N LEU A 192 -15.32 12.04 15.10
CA LEU A 192 -15.46 10.60 15.30
C LEU A 192 -16.93 10.22 15.53
N GLU A 193 -17.61 10.89 16.46
CA GLU A 193 -19.04 10.67 16.75
C GLU A 193 -19.91 10.87 15.50
N ALA A 194 -19.62 11.88 14.68
CA ALA A 194 -20.36 12.11 13.45
C ALA A 194 -20.15 10.98 12.43
N VAL A 195 -18.91 10.52 12.24
CA VAL A 195 -18.63 9.42 11.32
C VAL A 195 -19.29 8.12 11.81
N GLU A 196 -19.27 7.82 13.11
CA GLU A 196 -19.91 6.63 13.67
C GLU A 196 -21.43 6.64 13.51
N ASN A 197 -22.06 7.81 13.61
CA ASN A 197 -23.50 7.97 13.48
C ASN A 197 -23.96 8.22 12.02
N GLY A 198 -23.04 8.19 11.05
CA GLY A 198 -23.34 8.47 9.64
C GLY A 198 -23.79 9.93 9.38
N ALA A 199 -23.46 10.86 10.27
CA ALA A 199 -23.76 12.26 10.12
C ALA A 199 -22.75 12.97 9.21
N ILE A 200 -23.22 13.83 8.32
CA ILE A 200 -22.35 14.72 7.54
C ILE A 200 -21.89 15.85 8.46
N LEU A 201 -20.58 15.90 8.73
CA LEU A 201 -19.98 17.03 9.44
C LEU A 201 -20.12 18.29 8.59
N SER A 202 -21.08 19.13 8.92
CA SER A 202 -21.09 20.52 8.48
C SER A 202 -19.98 21.27 9.24
N SER A 203 -18.73 21.12 8.79
CA SER A 203 -17.63 21.92 9.32
C SER A 203 -17.82 23.36 8.86
N PRO A 204 -17.94 24.34 9.78
CA PRO A 204 -17.83 25.74 9.39
C PRO A 204 -16.45 25.95 8.71
N PRO A 205 -16.33 26.90 7.76
CA PRO A 205 -15.04 27.24 7.18
C PRO A 205 -14.07 27.55 8.33
N PHE A 206 -12.88 26.93 8.27
CA PHE A 206 -11.84 26.88 9.30
C PHE A 206 -11.97 27.96 10.41
N PRO A 207 -12.05 27.60 11.71
CA PRO A 207 -12.03 28.60 12.76
C PRO A 207 -10.74 29.44 12.66
N GLU A 208 -10.81 30.72 13.02
CA GLU A 208 -9.60 31.55 13.14
C GLU A 208 -8.62 30.87 14.11
N ILE A 209 -7.55 30.30 13.57
CA ILE A 209 -6.48 29.72 14.37
C ILE A 209 -5.72 30.89 15.01
N LEU A 210 -6.18 31.32 16.19
CA LEU A 210 -5.46 32.25 17.04
C LEU A 210 -4.19 31.54 17.55
N ARG A 211 -3.13 31.61 16.76
CA ARG A 211 -1.80 31.12 17.18
C ARG A 211 -1.35 31.99 18.35
N SER A 212 -1.15 31.39 19.52
CA SER A 212 -0.46 32.06 20.62
C SER A 212 0.85 32.66 20.10
N PRO A 213 1.18 33.92 20.42
CA PRO A 213 2.50 34.45 20.11
C PRO A 213 3.54 33.54 20.78
N ARG A 214 4.56 33.18 20.01
CA ARG A 214 5.73 32.43 20.50
C ARG A 214 6.60 33.31 21.38
#